data_AF-A0A519YNH9-F1
#
_entry.id   AF-A0A519YNH9-F1
#
_cell.length_a   1.000
_cell.length_b   1.000
_cell.length_c   1.000
_cell.angle_alpha   90.00
_cell.angle_beta   90.00
_cell.angle_gamma   90.00
#
_symmetry.space_group_name_H-M   'P 1'
#
loop_
_entity.id
_entity.type
_entity.pdbx_description
1 polymer ?
#
loop_
_entity_poly.entity_id
_entity_poly.type
_entity_poly.pdbx_seq_one_letter_code
_entity_poly.pdbx_strand_id
1 'polypeptide(L)'
;MTSEILGTIIILLLTVILAYPLGKYITKVFQGERTITDFVNPLERLIFRISGIDPKESMTWKQFLKAMLTINLLWLVYAMLLLMFQDKLPLNPDGNPGQTPDLAFNTAISFLVNCNLQHYSGESGLTYFTQLLVITFLQFVSAATGIAALVALFNGMREKTTNNLGNFWYYLVKSITRILLPLSIVVAIILAFNGTPTSYDGKDSIVTLQGDTVQVSRGPAAGMIAIKQLGTNGGGWFGVNSAHPLENPNYFT
;
A
#
# COMPACT_ATOMS: atom_id res chain seq x y z
N MET A 1 8.64 29.31 16.30
CA MET A 1 9.07 28.55 17.49
C MET A 1 7.90 28.06 18.36
N THR A 2 7.14 28.92 19.04
CA THR A 2 6.08 28.44 19.97
C THR A 2 4.95 27.66 19.27
N SER A 3 4.49 28.13 18.10
CA SER A 3 3.46 27.43 17.31
C SER A 3 3.95 26.10 16.73
N GLU A 4 5.23 26.00 16.37
CA GLU A 4 5.84 24.76 15.83
C GLU A 4 5.98 23.70 16.93
N ILE A 5 6.42 24.11 18.12
CA ILE A 5 6.48 23.25 19.31
C ILE A 5 5.09 22.75 19.65
N LEU A 6 4.09 23.64 19.68
CA LEU A 6 2.70 23.26 19.94
C LEU A 6 2.18 22.26 18.89
N GLY A 7 2.43 22.52 17.60
CA GLY A 7 2.07 21.61 16.51
C GLY A 7 2.71 20.23 16.67
N THR A 8 3.99 20.18 17.04
CA THR A 8 4.73 18.92 17.27
C THR A 8 4.14 18.14 18.44
N ILE A 9 3.84 18.81 19.55
CA ILE A 9 3.21 18.20 20.73
C ILE A 9 1.84 17.62 20.35
N ILE A 10 1.03 18.37 19.60
CA ILE A 10 -0.30 17.92 19.16
C ILE A 10 -0.17 16.67 18.28
N ILE A 11 0.74 16.66 17.30
CA ILE A 11 0.96 15.51 16.42
C ILE A 11 1.36 14.26 17.22
N LEU A 12 2.30 14.39 18.16
CA LEU A 12 2.74 13.27 19.00
C LEU A 12 1.61 12.75 19.89
N LEU A 13 0.86 13.64 20.53
CA LEU A 13 -0.28 13.25 21.37
C LEU A 13 -1.37 12.55 20.56
N LEU A 14 -1.75 13.11 19.41
CA LEU A 14 -2.73 12.49 18.51
C LEU A 14 -2.25 11.12 18.03
N THR A 15 -0.97 11.00 17.67
CA THR A 15 -0.36 9.72 17.26
C THR A 15 -0.52 8.67 18.35
N VAL A 16 -0.19 8.98 19.61
CA VAL A 16 -0.33 8.04 20.74
C VAL A 16 -1.80 7.70 21.01
N ILE A 17 -2.69 8.70 20.98
CA ILE A 17 -4.13 8.53 21.21
C ILE A 17 -4.75 7.61 20.16
N LEU A 18 -4.32 7.70 18.89
CA LEU A 18 -4.81 6.84 17.81
C LEU A 18 -4.12 5.46 17.81
N ALA A 19 -2.82 5.41 18.11
CA ALA A 19 -2.04 4.18 18.10
C ALA A 19 -2.48 3.20 19.19
N TYR A 20 -2.86 3.66 20.38
CA TYR A 20 -3.28 2.78 21.47
C TYR A 20 -4.53 1.92 21.17
N PRO A 21 -5.68 2.49 20.77
CA PRO A 21 -6.86 1.70 20.41
C PRO A 21 -6.62 0.85 19.16
N LEU A 22 -5.87 1.37 18.17
CA LEU A 22 -5.51 0.62 16.98
C LEU A 22 -4.65 -0.61 17.34
N GLY A 23 -3.63 -0.43 18.19
CA GLY A 23 -2.78 -1.51 18.67
C GLY A 23 -3.58 -2.61 19.38
N LYS A 24 -4.51 -2.22 20.27
CA LYS A 24 -5.45 -3.17 20.91
C LYS A 24 -6.27 -3.95 19.89
N TYR A 25 -6.81 -3.26 18.88
CA TYR A 25 -7.57 -3.89 17.81
C TYR A 25 -6.71 -4.87 17.00
N ILE A 26 -5.50 -4.49 16.62
CA ILE A 26 -4.54 -5.33 15.87
C ILE A 26 -4.21 -6.59 16.66
N THR A 27 -3.96 -6.46 17.98
CA THR A 27 -3.73 -7.62 18.85
C THR A 27 -4.91 -8.58 18.83
N LYS A 28 -6.15 -8.08 18.95
CA LYS A 28 -7.37 -8.92 18.88
C LYS A 28 -7.50 -9.65 17.54
N VAL A 29 -7.23 -8.96 16.43
CA VAL A 29 -7.27 -9.54 15.08
C VAL A 29 -6.33 -10.74 14.97
N PHE A 30 -5.07 -10.59 15.42
CA PHE A 30 -4.08 -11.66 15.30
C PHE A 30 -4.25 -12.78 16.34
N GLN A 31 -4.87 -12.50 17.49
CA GLN A 31 -5.27 -13.51 18.47
C GLN A 31 -6.54 -14.28 18.06
N GLY A 32 -7.25 -13.84 17.02
CA GLY A 32 -8.49 -14.47 16.56
C GLY A 32 -9.69 -14.18 17.48
N GLU A 33 -9.63 -13.11 18.28
CA GLU A 33 -10.76 -12.64 19.07
C GLU A 33 -11.86 -12.04 18.16
N ARG A 34 -13.07 -11.89 18.70
CA ARG A 34 -14.15 -11.21 17.99
C ARG A 34 -13.84 -9.73 17.79
N THR A 35 -14.04 -9.25 16.58
CA THR A 35 -13.73 -7.87 16.18
C THR A 35 -14.85 -7.29 15.33
N ILE A 36 -14.90 -5.96 15.24
CA ILE A 36 -15.89 -5.25 14.42
C ILE A 36 -15.78 -5.58 12.93
N THR A 37 -14.62 -6.06 12.46
CA THR A 37 -14.36 -6.44 11.07
C THR A 37 -14.71 -7.90 10.78
N ASP A 38 -15.34 -8.62 11.71
CA ASP A 38 -15.71 -10.02 11.48
C ASP A 38 -16.72 -10.23 10.34
N PHE A 39 -17.36 -9.17 9.85
CA PHE A 39 -18.16 -9.24 8.63
C PHE A 39 -17.35 -9.62 7.38
N VAL A 40 -16.02 -9.39 7.35
CA VAL A 40 -15.15 -9.82 6.23
C VAL A 40 -14.73 -11.29 6.30
N ASN A 41 -15.09 -12.02 7.36
CA ASN A 41 -14.74 -13.44 7.52
C ASN A 41 -15.12 -14.33 6.31
N PRO A 42 -16.30 -14.18 5.67
CA PRO A 42 -16.65 -15.00 4.52
C PRO A 42 -15.69 -14.80 3.34
N LEU A 43 -15.24 -13.56 3.11
CA LEU A 43 -14.26 -13.22 2.08
C LEU A 43 -12.89 -13.84 2.40
N GLU A 44 -12.42 -13.71 3.64
CA GLU A 44 -11.16 -14.33 4.09
C GLU A 44 -11.18 -15.85 3.92
N ARG A 45 -12.28 -16.50 4.30
CA ARG A 45 -12.45 -17.95 4.12
C ARG A 45 -12.44 -18.35 2.64
N LEU A 46 -13.05 -17.54 1.78
CA LEU A 46 -13.03 -17.77 0.34
C LEU A 46 -11.61 -17.68 -0.22
N ILE A 47 -10.85 -16.65 0.17
CA ILE A 47 -9.44 -16.48 -0.22
C ILE A 47 -8.63 -17.70 0.21
N PHE A 48 -8.70 -18.10 1.49
CA PHE A 48 -7.97 -19.28 1.97
C PHE A 48 -8.38 -20.57 1.25
N ARG A 49 -9.67 -20.76 0.99
CA ARG A 49 -10.18 -21.96 0.30
C ARG A 49 -9.72 -22.03 -1.16
N ILE A 50 -9.78 -20.93 -1.91
CA ILE A 50 -9.34 -20.90 -3.31
C ILE A 50 -7.84 -21.07 -3.40
N SER A 51 -7.08 -20.48 -2.47
CA SER A 51 -5.63 -20.62 -2.41
C SER A 51 -5.15 -21.96 -1.86
N GLY A 52 -6.05 -22.83 -1.37
CA GLY A 52 -5.69 -24.11 -0.74
C GLY A 52 -4.90 -23.97 0.55
N ILE A 53 -5.07 -22.85 1.26
CA ILE A 53 -4.34 -22.51 2.49
C ILE A 53 -5.19 -22.90 3.69
N ASP A 54 -4.67 -23.73 4.60
CA ASP A 54 -5.27 -23.91 5.91
C ASP A 54 -4.77 -22.81 6.86
N PRO A 55 -5.62 -21.85 7.29
CA PRO A 55 -5.21 -20.79 8.21
C PRO A 55 -4.90 -21.29 9.63
N LYS A 56 -5.27 -22.54 9.98
CA LYS A 56 -5.01 -23.12 11.30
C LYS A 56 -3.66 -23.85 11.37
N GLU A 57 -3.05 -24.14 10.23
CA GLU A 57 -1.75 -24.81 10.19
C GLU A 57 -0.66 -23.88 10.69
N SER A 58 0.12 -24.34 11.68
CA SER A 58 1.29 -23.62 12.18
C SER A 58 2.51 -23.83 11.31
N MET A 59 3.31 -22.78 11.11
CA MET A 59 4.57 -22.82 10.39
C MET A 59 5.78 -22.69 11.33
N THR A 60 6.81 -23.48 11.04
CA THR A 60 8.17 -23.26 11.54
C THR A 60 8.78 -22.01 10.91
N TRP A 61 9.84 -21.46 11.53
CA TRP A 61 10.51 -20.28 10.99
C TRP A 61 11.02 -20.48 9.55
N LYS A 62 11.48 -21.70 9.21
CA LYS A 62 11.93 -22.04 7.85
C LYS A 62 10.77 -22.02 6.85
N GLN A 63 9.63 -22.61 7.22
CA GLN A 63 8.42 -22.60 6.38
C GLN A 63 7.88 -21.18 6.21
N PHE A 64 7.84 -20.41 7.29
CA PHE A 64 7.41 -19.01 7.29
C PHE A 64 8.28 -18.17 6.35
N LEU A 65 9.61 -18.23 6.52
CA LEU A 65 10.56 -17.50 5.69
C LEU A 65 10.48 -17.94 4.23
N LYS A 66 10.37 -19.25 3.96
CA LYS A 66 10.22 -19.77 2.60
C LYS A 66 8.95 -19.23 1.94
N ALA A 67 7.81 -19.25 2.61
CA ALA A 67 6.55 -18.72 2.10
C ALA A 67 6.68 -17.22 1.79
N MET A 68 7.21 -16.45 2.74
CA MET A 68 7.43 -15.00 2.60
C MET A 68 8.36 -14.67 1.43
N LEU A 69 9.51 -15.31 1.30
CA LEU A 69 10.46 -15.01 0.22
C LEU A 69 9.95 -15.46 -1.15
N THR A 70 9.27 -16.61 -1.21
CA THR A 70 8.79 -17.17 -2.48
C THR A 70 7.69 -16.29 -3.08
N ILE A 71 6.76 -15.79 -2.25
CA ILE A 71 5.70 -14.91 -2.76
C ILE A 71 6.24 -13.56 -3.20
N ASN A 72 7.19 -12.99 -2.45
CA ASN A 72 7.81 -11.72 -2.82
C ASN A 72 8.61 -11.85 -4.13
N LEU A 73 9.31 -12.97 -4.35
CA LEU A 73 9.98 -13.25 -5.62
C LEU A 73 8.99 -13.34 -6.79
N LEU A 74 7.82 -13.97 -6.59
CA LEU A 74 6.78 -14.02 -7.61
C LEU A 74 6.28 -12.60 -7.95
N TRP A 75 6.03 -11.77 -6.95
CA TRP A 75 5.60 -10.38 -7.16
C TRP A 75 6.67 -9.52 -7.83
N LEU A 76 7.95 -9.76 -7.56
CA LEU A 76 9.05 -9.11 -8.28
C LEU A 76 8.96 -9.36 -9.78
N VAL A 77 8.87 -10.64 -10.18
CA VAL A 77 8.79 -11.03 -11.59
C VAL A 77 7.50 -10.51 -12.24
N TYR A 78 6.38 -10.64 -11.54
CA TYR A 78 5.08 -10.11 -11.95
C TYR A 78 5.14 -8.59 -12.23
N ALA A 79 5.68 -7.82 -11.29
CA ALA A 79 5.79 -6.38 -11.40
C ALA A 79 6.71 -5.97 -12.56
N MET A 80 7.87 -6.63 -12.70
CA MET A 80 8.79 -6.36 -13.81
C MET A 80 8.13 -6.55 -15.17
N LEU A 81 7.43 -7.67 -15.37
CA LEU A 81 6.75 -7.96 -16.65
C LEU A 81 5.68 -6.92 -16.95
N LEU A 82 4.84 -6.58 -15.97
CA LEU A 82 3.79 -5.57 -16.19
C LEU A 82 4.35 -4.17 -16.45
N LEU A 83 5.42 -3.77 -15.77
CA LEU A 83 6.06 -2.46 -15.97
C LEU A 83 6.74 -2.36 -17.34
N MET A 84 7.38 -3.45 -17.80
CA MET A 84 8.04 -3.49 -19.11
C MET A 84 7.04 -3.46 -20.27
N PHE A 85 5.88 -4.10 -20.11
CA PHE A 85 4.86 -4.20 -21.16
C PHE A 85 3.64 -3.29 -20.93
N GLN A 86 3.76 -2.28 -20.07
CA GLN A 86 2.62 -1.44 -19.68
C GLN A 86 1.99 -0.67 -20.83
N ASP A 87 2.74 -0.41 -21.89
CA ASP A 87 2.28 0.21 -23.13
C ASP A 87 1.17 -0.59 -23.82
N LYS A 88 1.15 -1.91 -23.62
CA LYS A 88 0.21 -2.85 -24.25
C LYS A 88 -0.98 -3.20 -23.34
N LEU A 89 -0.98 -2.70 -22.12
CA LEU A 89 -2.01 -2.99 -21.12
C LEU A 89 -3.16 -1.96 -21.20
N PRO A 90 -4.37 -2.30 -20.74
CA PRO A 90 -5.49 -1.36 -20.70
C PRO A 90 -5.22 -0.21 -19.72
N LEU A 91 -6.14 0.76 -19.62
CA LEU A 91 -6.03 1.92 -18.74
C LEU A 91 -4.72 2.72 -18.93
N ASN A 92 -4.40 3.00 -20.19
CA ASN A 92 -3.30 3.87 -20.60
C ASN A 92 -3.82 5.07 -21.41
N PRO A 93 -4.61 5.98 -20.80
CA PRO A 93 -5.21 7.09 -21.52
C PRO A 93 -4.17 8.11 -22.02
N ASP A 94 -3.01 8.16 -21.35
CA ASP A 94 -1.92 9.10 -21.66
C ASP A 94 -0.86 8.53 -22.62
N GLY A 95 -1.01 7.25 -23.03
CA GLY A 95 -0.06 6.59 -23.93
C GLY A 95 1.35 6.42 -23.35
N ASN A 96 1.47 6.29 -22.02
CA ASN A 96 2.77 6.14 -21.35
C ASN A 96 3.47 4.84 -21.81
N PRO A 97 4.79 4.89 -22.09
CA PRO A 97 5.52 3.76 -22.67
C PRO A 97 5.88 2.69 -21.63
N GLY A 98 6.26 1.50 -22.13
CA GLY A 98 6.95 0.46 -21.35
C GLY A 98 8.20 1.00 -20.67
N GLN A 99 8.44 0.62 -19.41
CA GLN A 99 9.71 0.91 -18.76
C GLN A 99 10.84 0.07 -19.37
N THR A 100 12.06 0.62 -19.41
CA THR A 100 13.25 -0.17 -19.73
C THR A 100 13.48 -1.24 -18.64
N PRO A 101 14.13 -2.38 -18.95
CA PRO A 101 14.29 -3.48 -17.99
C PRO A 101 14.97 -3.07 -16.68
N ASP A 102 15.93 -2.15 -16.72
CA ASP A 102 16.63 -1.59 -15.57
C ASP A 102 15.74 -0.71 -14.70
N LEU A 103 14.91 0.15 -15.30
CA LEU A 103 13.94 0.97 -14.58
C LEU A 103 12.81 0.12 -14.00
N ALA A 104 12.33 -0.88 -14.74
CA ALA A 104 11.33 -1.84 -14.29
C ALA A 104 11.84 -2.66 -13.09
N PHE A 105 13.09 -3.12 -13.14
CA PHE A 105 13.73 -3.79 -12.02
C PHE A 105 13.81 -2.87 -10.79
N ASN A 106 14.35 -1.65 -10.96
CA ASN A 106 14.48 -0.68 -9.88
C ASN A 106 13.13 -0.35 -9.24
N THR A 107 12.11 -0.08 -10.06
CA THR A 107 10.75 0.20 -9.59
C THR A 107 10.14 -1.00 -8.88
N ALA A 108 10.21 -2.20 -9.46
CA ALA A 108 9.64 -3.41 -8.88
C ALA A 108 10.27 -3.75 -7.52
N ILE A 109 11.62 -3.78 -7.43
CA ILE A 109 12.29 -4.09 -6.18
C ILE A 109 12.04 -3.04 -5.11
N SER A 110 12.04 -1.76 -5.51
CA SER A 110 11.82 -0.61 -4.62
C SER A 110 10.47 -0.69 -3.91
N PHE A 111 9.39 -0.99 -4.64
CA PHE A 111 8.05 -1.12 -4.06
C PHE A 111 7.86 -2.45 -3.32
N LEU A 112 8.52 -3.53 -3.77
CA LEU A 112 8.49 -4.83 -3.08
C LEU A 112 9.12 -4.75 -1.68
N VAL A 113 10.23 -4.03 -1.53
CA VAL A 113 10.94 -3.89 -0.25
C VAL A 113 10.42 -2.75 0.63
N ASN A 114 9.24 -2.19 0.31
CA ASN A 114 8.61 -1.08 1.02
C ASN A 114 9.47 0.20 1.10
N CYS A 115 10.33 0.43 0.10
CA CYS A 115 11.19 1.61 0.02
C CYS A 115 10.58 2.71 -0.86
N ASN A 116 10.02 2.29 -2.00
CA ASN A 116 9.36 3.15 -2.97
C ASN A 116 10.18 4.35 -3.46
N LEU A 117 11.49 4.20 -3.55
CA LEU A 117 12.34 5.03 -4.41
C LEU A 117 11.77 5.09 -5.84
N GLN A 118 11.73 6.31 -6.41
CA GLN A 118 11.21 6.58 -7.75
C GLN A 118 12.30 7.27 -8.58
N HIS A 119 12.75 6.62 -9.65
CA HIS A 119 13.58 7.21 -10.71
C HIS A 119 12.75 7.57 -11.95
N TYR A 120 11.47 7.85 -11.73
CA TYR A 120 10.50 8.23 -12.74
C TYR A 120 9.52 9.24 -12.12
N SER A 121 8.79 9.98 -12.96
CA SER A 121 7.62 10.75 -12.53
C SER A 121 6.37 9.91 -12.79
N GLY A 122 5.52 9.72 -11.79
CA GLY A 122 4.43 8.74 -11.90
C GLY A 122 3.40 9.06 -12.98
N GLU A 123 3.22 10.34 -13.32
CA GLU A 123 2.29 10.81 -14.35
C GLU A 123 2.77 10.65 -15.80
N SER A 124 4.05 10.32 -16.00
CA SER A 124 4.65 10.10 -17.33
C SER A 124 5.36 8.75 -17.45
N GLY A 125 5.75 8.15 -16.32
CA GLY A 125 6.49 6.89 -16.27
C GLY A 125 5.63 5.65 -16.01
N LEU A 126 4.34 5.81 -15.68
CA LEU A 126 3.42 4.70 -15.38
C LEU A 126 2.03 4.89 -15.99
N THR A 127 1.39 3.80 -16.38
CA THR A 127 -0.03 3.80 -16.78
C THR A 127 -0.94 3.69 -15.57
N TYR A 128 -2.24 4.00 -15.70
CA TYR A 128 -3.17 3.85 -14.57
C TYR A 128 -3.31 2.38 -14.17
N PHE A 129 -3.14 1.46 -15.13
CA PHE A 129 -3.11 0.03 -14.85
C PHE A 129 -1.94 -0.36 -13.94
N THR A 130 -0.71 0.06 -14.26
CA THR A 130 0.45 -0.30 -13.43
C THR A 130 0.48 0.47 -12.12
N GLN A 131 -0.02 1.70 -12.07
CA GLN A 131 -0.25 2.41 -10.81
C GLN A 131 -1.17 1.63 -9.86
N LEU A 132 -2.22 0.98 -10.37
CA LEU A 132 -3.16 0.22 -9.55
C LEU A 132 -2.69 -1.22 -9.26
N LEU A 133 -2.35 -1.99 -10.29
CA LEU A 133 -2.09 -3.42 -10.15
C LEU A 133 -0.62 -3.76 -9.85
N VAL A 134 0.31 -2.84 -10.06
CA VAL A 134 1.71 -3.03 -9.64
C VAL A 134 1.97 -2.19 -8.41
N ILE A 135 1.91 -0.87 -8.53
CA ILE A 135 2.33 0.05 -7.47
C ILE A 135 1.45 -0.06 -6.24
N THR A 136 0.15 0.21 -6.37
CA THR A 136 -0.79 0.18 -5.24
C THR A 136 -0.86 -1.22 -4.64
N PHE A 137 -0.90 -2.26 -5.49
CA PHE A 137 -0.82 -3.65 -5.05
C PHE A 137 0.42 -3.93 -4.18
N LEU A 138 1.62 -3.59 -4.68
CA LEU A 138 2.87 -3.79 -3.95
C LEU A 138 2.86 -3.03 -2.63
N GLN A 139 2.29 -1.82 -2.59
CA GLN A 139 2.19 -1.03 -1.36
C GLN A 139 1.33 -1.69 -0.26
N PHE A 140 0.31 -2.46 -0.63
CA PHE A 140 -0.45 -3.25 0.33
C PHE A 140 0.34 -4.47 0.81
N VAL A 141 0.91 -5.23 -0.12
CA VAL A 141 1.50 -6.53 0.21
C VAL A 141 2.87 -6.41 0.87
N SER A 142 3.67 -5.38 0.56
CA SER A 142 4.94 -5.09 1.22
C SER A 142 4.73 -4.72 2.69
N ALA A 143 3.79 -3.80 2.96
CA ALA A 143 3.40 -3.39 4.31
C ALA A 143 2.83 -4.57 5.10
N ALA A 144 1.93 -5.36 4.50
CA ALA A 144 1.37 -6.56 5.13
C ALA A 144 2.43 -7.63 5.43
N THR A 145 3.43 -7.77 4.55
CA THR A 145 4.58 -8.66 4.78
C THR A 145 5.38 -8.23 6.01
N GLY A 146 5.65 -6.92 6.14
CA GLY A 146 6.33 -6.36 7.32
C GLY A 146 5.56 -6.60 8.62
N ILE A 147 4.24 -6.37 8.60
CA ILE A 147 3.37 -6.66 9.75
C ILE A 147 3.40 -8.16 10.09
N ALA A 148 3.27 -9.04 9.09
CA ALA A 148 3.30 -10.49 9.30
C ALA A 148 4.62 -10.96 9.93
N ALA A 149 5.75 -10.41 9.47
CA ALA A 149 7.07 -10.70 10.03
C ALA A 149 7.18 -10.23 11.49
N LEU A 150 6.66 -9.05 11.82
CA LEU A 150 6.63 -8.52 13.18
C LEU A 150 5.77 -9.39 14.12
N VAL A 151 4.61 -9.84 13.67
CA VAL A 151 3.75 -10.75 14.45
C VAL A 151 4.45 -12.08 14.70
N ALA A 152 5.12 -12.63 13.69
CA ALA A 152 5.92 -13.85 13.85
C ALA A 152 7.06 -13.68 14.87
N LEU A 153 7.75 -12.54 14.84
CA LEU A 153 8.77 -12.19 15.83
C LEU A 153 8.20 -12.13 17.25
N PHE A 154 7.06 -11.45 17.45
CA PHE A 154 6.41 -11.37 18.77
C PHE A 154 5.94 -12.73 19.27
N ASN A 155 5.43 -13.60 18.41
CA ASN A 155 5.10 -14.97 18.80
C ASN A 155 6.34 -15.77 19.21
N GLY A 156 7.45 -15.60 18.49
CA GLY A 156 8.73 -16.20 18.86
C GLY A 156 9.28 -15.71 20.20
N MET A 157 9.02 -14.45 20.56
CA MET A 157 9.43 -13.87 21.84
C MET A 157 8.50 -14.24 23.01
N ARG A 158 7.23 -14.59 22.74
CA ARG A 158 6.24 -14.91 23.78
C ARG A 158 6.54 -16.23 24.48
N GLU A 159 6.97 -17.24 23.73
CA GLU A 159 7.23 -18.58 24.25
C GLU A 159 8.74 -18.79 24.48
N LYS A 160 9.13 -19.50 25.55
CA LYS A 160 10.56 -19.79 25.83
C LYS A 160 11.22 -20.67 24.76
N THR A 161 10.46 -21.62 24.22
CA THR A 161 10.86 -22.49 23.10
C THR A 161 9.61 -22.82 22.28
N THR A 162 9.58 -22.41 21.01
CA THR A 162 8.49 -22.75 20.10
C THR A 162 8.99 -22.97 18.69
N ASN A 163 8.43 -23.97 18.02
CA ASN A 163 8.56 -24.16 16.58
C ASN A 163 7.37 -23.58 15.81
N ASN A 164 6.45 -22.90 16.50
CA ASN A 164 5.23 -22.35 15.93
C ASN A 164 5.28 -20.82 15.98
N LEU A 165 5.49 -20.20 14.82
CA LEU A 165 5.39 -18.74 14.66
C LEU A 165 3.99 -18.28 14.21
N GLY A 166 3.07 -19.22 14.04
CA GLY A 166 1.77 -19.04 13.40
C GLY A 166 1.86 -19.29 11.89
N ASN A 167 1.01 -18.62 11.11
CA ASN A 167 0.87 -18.87 9.68
C ASN A 167 1.08 -17.55 8.90
N PHE A 168 2.08 -17.54 8.02
CA PHE A 168 2.43 -16.35 7.22
C PHE A 168 1.22 -15.84 6.40
N TRP A 169 0.52 -16.76 5.73
CA TRP A 169 -0.63 -16.41 4.89
C TRP A 169 -1.80 -15.87 5.69
N TYR A 170 -2.04 -16.43 6.88
CA TYR A 170 -3.04 -15.91 7.79
C TYR A 170 -2.73 -14.46 8.18
N TYR A 171 -1.50 -14.17 8.59
CA TYR A 171 -1.11 -12.81 8.97
C TYR A 171 -1.13 -11.85 7.80
N LEU A 172 -0.66 -12.27 6.62
CA LEU A 172 -0.66 -11.47 5.40
C LEU A 172 -2.11 -11.06 5.02
N VAL A 173 -3.00 -12.04 4.89
CA VAL A 173 -4.40 -11.79 4.50
C VAL A 173 -5.10 -10.91 5.53
N LYS A 174 -5.01 -11.24 6.83
CA LYS A 174 -5.63 -10.45 7.91
C LYS A 174 -5.10 -9.03 7.98
N SER A 175 -3.80 -8.82 7.74
CA SER A 175 -3.21 -7.48 7.71
C SER A 175 -3.84 -6.62 6.61
N ILE A 176 -4.06 -7.21 5.42
CA ILE A 176 -4.69 -6.51 4.31
C ILE A 176 -6.18 -6.28 4.59
N THR A 177 -6.95 -7.34 4.85
CA THR A 177 -8.42 -7.28 4.91
C THR A 177 -8.95 -6.54 6.12
N ARG A 178 -8.24 -6.57 7.26
CA ARG A 178 -8.74 -6.03 8.53
C ARG A 178 -8.05 -4.77 9.01
N ILE A 179 -6.88 -4.44 8.47
CA ILE A 179 -6.10 -3.29 8.92
C ILE A 179 -5.90 -2.32 7.75
N LEU A 180 -5.11 -2.71 6.75
CA LEU A 180 -4.69 -1.81 5.69
C LEU A 180 -5.88 -1.37 4.81
N LEU A 181 -6.65 -2.31 4.27
CA LEU A 181 -7.73 -1.98 3.33
C LEU A 181 -8.84 -1.11 3.95
N PRO A 182 -9.39 -1.43 5.15
CA PRO A 182 -10.41 -0.59 5.76
C PRO A 182 -9.91 0.83 6.08
N LEU A 183 -8.70 0.95 6.63
CA LEU A 183 -8.12 2.25 6.96
C LEU A 183 -7.79 3.04 5.69
N SER A 184 -7.26 2.39 4.65
CA SER A 184 -7.00 3.04 3.36
C SER A 184 -8.27 3.54 2.71
N ILE A 185 -9.40 2.83 2.82
CA ILE A 185 -10.70 3.32 2.32
C ILE A 185 -11.10 4.61 3.03
N VAL A 186 -10.98 4.67 4.37
CA VAL A 186 -11.32 5.88 5.14
C VAL A 186 -10.43 7.06 4.72
N VAL A 187 -9.11 6.86 4.65
CA VAL A 187 -8.16 7.92 4.26
C VAL A 187 -8.37 8.34 2.80
N ALA A 188 -8.62 7.39 1.89
CA ALA A 188 -8.88 7.69 0.49
C ALA A 188 -10.16 8.52 0.31
N ILE A 189 -11.21 8.23 1.08
CA ILE A 189 -12.44 9.03 1.08
C ILE A 189 -12.15 10.46 1.55
N ILE A 190 -11.40 10.63 2.66
CA ILE A 190 -11.01 11.94 3.16
C ILE A 190 -10.24 12.72 2.08
N LEU A 191 -9.24 12.11 1.46
CA LEU A 191 -8.44 12.73 0.39
C LEU A 191 -9.32 13.12 -0.81
N ALA A 192 -10.20 12.24 -1.26
CA ALA A 192 -11.08 12.48 -2.40
C ALA A 192 -12.01 13.68 -2.15
N PHE A 193 -12.62 13.77 -0.97
CA PHE A 193 -13.47 14.91 -0.61
C PHE A 193 -12.69 16.23 -0.42
N ASN A 194 -11.37 16.16 -0.23
CA ASN A 194 -10.50 17.32 -0.07
C ASN A 194 -9.82 17.77 -1.38
N GLY A 195 -10.06 17.09 -2.50
CA GLY A 195 -9.59 17.52 -3.83
C GLY A 195 -8.58 16.59 -4.50
N THR A 196 -8.21 15.47 -3.88
CA THR A 196 -7.38 14.45 -4.55
C THR A 196 -8.20 13.74 -5.64
N PRO A 197 -7.66 13.58 -6.86
CA PRO A 197 -8.40 13.04 -7.99
C PRO A 197 -8.70 11.54 -7.81
N THR A 198 -9.86 11.15 -8.34
CA THR A 198 -10.38 9.77 -8.36
C THR A 198 -10.85 9.32 -9.75
N SER A 199 -10.70 10.17 -10.78
CA SER A 199 -11.14 9.87 -12.16
C SER A 199 -10.14 8.97 -12.91
N TYR A 200 -10.65 8.24 -13.90
CA TYR A 200 -9.87 7.42 -14.84
C TYR A 200 -9.62 8.12 -16.19
N ASP A 201 -10.07 9.35 -16.35
CA ASP A 201 -9.83 10.13 -17.57
C ASP A 201 -8.33 10.50 -17.67
N GLY A 202 -7.77 10.56 -18.89
CA GLY A 202 -6.37 10.97 -19.15
C GLY A 202 -6.09 12.43 -18.83
N LYS A 203 -4.90 12.97 -19.06
CA LYS A 203 -4.55 14.38 -18.77
C LYS A 203 -5.62 15.38 -19.21
N ASP A 204 -5.92 16.34 -18.34
CA ASP A 204 -6.88 17.41 -18.65
C ASP A 204 -6.15 18.59 -19.30
N SER A 205 -6.77 19.19 -20.32
CA SER A 205 -6.16 20.28 -21.09
C SER A 205 -6.78 21.62 -20.69
N ILE A 206 -5.96 22.50 -20.13
CA ILE A 206 -6.39 23.80 -19.61
C ILE A 206 -5.65 24.90 -20.35
N VAL A 207 -6.40 25.91 -20.81
CA VAL A 207 -5.83 27.17 -21.31
C VAL A 207 -5.66 28.12 -20.12
N THR A 208 -4.43 28.52 -19.84
CA THR A 208 -4.12 29.41 -18.72
C THR A 208 -4.63 30.83 -18.99
N LEU A 209 -4.67 31.67 -17.95
CA LEU A 209 -5.01 33.09 -18.10
C LEU A 209 -4.03 33.86 -19.03
N GLN A 210 -2.83 33.33 -19.25
CA GLN A 210 -1.84 33.87 -20.18
C GLN A 210 -2.04 33.38 -21.63
N GLY A 211 -2.95 32.43 -21.85
CA GLY A 211 -3.23 31.83 -23.16
C GLY A 211 -2.45 30.55 -23.46
N ASP A 212 -1.59 30.10 -22.56
CA ASP A 212 -0.81 28.87 -22.75
C ASP A 212 -1.67 27.62 -22.55
N THR A 213 -1.46 26.58 -23.35
CA THR A 213 -2.09 25.27 -23.13
C THR A 213 -1.22 24.43 -22.19
N VAL A 214 -1.78 24.00 -21.06
CA VAL A 214 -1.14 23.15 -20.07
C VAL A 214 -1.90 21.83 -19.95
N GLN A 215 -1.16 20.74 -19.74
CA GLN A 215 -1.72 19.41 -19.47
C GLN A 215 -1.60 19.11 -17.98
N VAL A 216 -2.74 18.87 -17.32
CA VAL A 216 -2.81 18.53 -15.91
C VAL A 216 -3.02 17.03 -15.75
N SER A 217 -2.01 16.36 -15.20
CA SER A 217 -2.08 14.94 -14.88
C SER A 217 -3.11 14.68 -13.79
N ARG A 218 -3.91 13.63 -13.98
CA ARG A 218 -4.89 13.13 -13.02
C ARG A 218 -4.78 11.62 -12.87
N GLY A 219 -5.87 10.97 -12.47
CA GLY A 219 -5.94 9.53 -12.26
C GLY A 219 -6.61 9.18 -10.92
N PRO A 220 -6.86 7.88 -10.65
CA PRO A 220 -7.47 7.40 -9.42
C PRO A 220 -6.50 7.40 -8.23
N ALA A 221 -5.93 8.57 -7.91
CA ALA A 221 -4.79 8.71 -7.01
C ALA A 221 -5.15 8.49 -5.53
N ALA A 222 -6.36 8.88 -5.10
CA ALA A 222 -6.71 8.90 -3.66
C ALA A 222 -6.50 7.56 -2.94
N GLY A 223 -6.87 6.45 -3.58
CA GLY A 223 -6.70 5.11 -3.01
C GLY A 223 -5.23 4.71 -2.83
N MET A 224 -4.39 5.05 -3.81
CA MET A 224 -2.95 4.79 -3.79
C MET A 224 -2.27 5.63 -2.71
N ILE A 225 -2.59 6.93 -2.65
CA ILE A 225 -2.04 7.87 -1.65
C ILE A 225 -2.42 7.41 -0.23
N ALA A 226 -3.62 6.88 -0.02
CA ALA A 226 -4.02 6.38 1.28
C ALA A 226 -3.12 5.23 1.78
N ILE A 227 -2.90 4.20 0.93
CA ILE A 227 -2.03 3.08 1.33
C ILE A 227 -0.55 3.48 1.40
N LYS A 228 -0.10 4.45 0.58
CA LYS A 228 1.30 4.89 0.64
C LYS A 228 1.64 5.47 2.01
N GLN A 229 0.73 6.23 2.62
CA GLN A 229 0.91 6.83 3.94
C GLN A 229 0.74 5.79 5.05
N LEU A 230 -0.36 5.02 5.01
CA LEU A 230 -0.67 4.04 6.06
C LEU A 230 0.33 2.90 6.15
N GLY A 231 0.80 2.39 5.01
CA GLY A 231 1.78 1.32 4.95
C GLY A 231 3.23 1.80 5.07
N THR A 232 3.44 3.10 5.32
CA THR A 232 4.77 3.75 5.35
C THR A 232 5.62 3.42 4.11
N ASN A 233 4.96 3.38 2.96
CA ASN A 233 5.60 3.06 1.69
C ASN A 233 6.28 4.28 1.09
N GLY A 234 5.53 5.38 0.95
CA GLY A 234 6.06 6.67 0.51
C GLY A 234 6.17 6.90 -0.99
N GLY A 235 5.88 5.95 -1.89
CA GLY A 235 5.85 6.20 -3.34
C GLY A 235 4.61 6.98 -3.78
N GLY A 236 4.81 8.05 -4.56
CA GLY A 236 3.76 8.99 -4.98
C GLY A 236 3.14 8.66 -6.34
N TRP A 237 1.92 9.13 -6.55
CA TRP A 237 1.24 9.05 -7.84
C TRP A 237 1.87 10.00 -8.87
N PHE A 238 2.33 11.16 -8.42
CA PHE A 238 3.00 12.19 -9.20
C PHE A 238 4.47 12.33 -8.77
N GLY A 239 5.32 12.87 -9.65
CA GLY A 239 6.77 12.93 -9.44
C GLY A 239 7.22 13.67 -8.19
N VAL A 240 6.50 14.72 -7.77
CA VAL A 240 6.80 15.48 -6.54
C VAL A 240 6.05 14.97 -5.30
N ASN A 241 5.37 13.82 -5.41
CA ASN A 241 4.82 13.08 -4.29
C ASN A 241 3.88 13.94 -3.41
N SER A 242 4.07 13.93 -2.09
CA SER A 242 3.23 14.62 -1.12
C SER A 242 3.38 16.14 -1.14
N ALA A 243 4.29 16.69 -1.95
CA ALA A 243 4.32 18.12 -2.26
C ALA A 243 3.40 18.50 -3.43
N HIS A 244 2.87 17.52 -4.16
CA HIS A 244 1.95 17.76 -5.26
C HIS A 244 0.57 18.16 -4.69
N PRO A 245 -0.06 19.27 -5.15
CA PRO A 245 -1.35 19.71 -4.63
C PRO A 245 -2.48 18.69 -4.81
N LEU A 246 -2.37 17.79 -5.79
CA LEU A 246 -3.35 16.71 -5.95
C LEU A 246 -3.12 15.51 -5.02
N GLU A 247 -1.92 15.34 -4.44
CA GLU A 247 -1.69 14.30 -3.44
C GLU A 247 -1.91 14.79 -2.02
N ASN A 248 -1.54 16.04 -1.75
CA ASN A 248 -1.83 16.72 -0.50
C ASN A 248 -2.49 18.08 -0.77
N PRO A 249 -3.84 18.12 -0.86
CA PRO A 249 -4.58 19.33 -1.22
C PRO A 249 -4.52 20.46 -0.21
N ASN A 250 -4.39 20.16 1.09
CA ASN A 250 -4.46 21.16 2.14
C ASN A 250 -3.77 20.70 3.43
N TYR A 251 -3.66 21.60 4.41
CA TYR A 251 -2.94 21.32 5.66
C TYR A 251 -3.51 20.16 6.50
N PHE A 252 -4.80 19.82 6.35
CA PHE A 252 -5.45 18.78 7.12
C PHE A 252 -5.14 17.37 6.59
N THR A 253 -4.98 17.23 5.27
CA THR A 253 -4.67 15.96 4.58
C THR A 253 -3.19 15.64 4.54
#